data_AF-A0A2E4E279-F1
#
_entry.id   AF-A0A2E4E279-F1
#
_cell.length_a   1.000
_cell.length_b   1.000
_cell.length_c   1.000
_cell.angle_alpha   90.00
_cell.angle_beta   90.00
_cell.angle_gamma   90.00
#
_symmetry.space_group_name_H-M   'P 1'
#
loop_
_entity.id
_entity.type
_entity.pdbx_description
1 polymer ?
#
loop_
_entity_poly.entity_id
_entity_poly.type
_entity_poly.pdbx_seq_one_letter_code
_entity_poly.pdbx_strand_id
1 'polypeptide(L)'
;MRNIFLLIIGILYFFASNHLEAKPPQEAPKKWPCDQVYNPVLDLNAIWQGPDISDFKRTWWKDDNVIDAVNKLSNPILSEEDGIKIIEDFAKKYTFMGLIKKGSQKDKMISLFTGLYEKASQKRSKQYEGIIKFVVRQDVIRKTIGEASKDLRSFRKEGMDKKNVKYVNAESRLKWNTRVFDQRTRLTEYVCEEPVFLEQRIGYQARKIIDYLN
;
A
#
# COMPACT_ATOMS: atom_id res chain seq x y z
N MET A 1 -55.94 59.02 4.12
CA MET A 1 -54.60 59.17 4.73
C MET A 1 -54.24 57.81 5.33
N ARG A 2 -53.55 56.95 4.57
CA ARG A 2 -52.08 56.84 4.48
C ARG A 2 -51.51 56.06 5.68
N ASN A 3 -51.31 54.75 5.53
CA ASN A 3 -49.98 54.14 5.59
C ASN A 3 -49.99 52.62 5.38
N ILE A 4 -49.28 52.23 4.33
CA ILE A 4 -48.87 50.89 3.93
C ILE A 4 -47.66 50.52 4.78
N PHE A 5 -47.65 49.34 5.40
CA PHE A 5 -46.41 48.73 5.90
C PHE A 5 -46.40 47.25 5.49
N LEU A 6 -45.73 46.99 4.36
CA LEU A 6 -45.43 45.66 3.85
C LEU A 6 -44.25 45.09 4.64
N LEU A 7 -44.50 44.06 5.44
CA LEU A 7 -43.48 43.24 6.08
C LEU A 7 -43.13 42.08 5.13
N ILE A 8 -42.08 42.27 4.33
CA ILE A 8 -41.43 41.17 3.60
C ILE A 8 -40.50 40.46 4.58
N ILE A 9 -40.89 39.24 4.99
CA ILE A 9 -40.03 38.32 5.74
C ILE A 9 -39.14 37.61 4.72
N GLY A 10 -37.87 38.00 4.65
CA GLY A 10 -36.85 37.32 3.86
C GLY A 10 -36.49 35.98 4.50
N ILE A 11 -36.83 34.88 3.83
CA ILE A 11 -36.37 33.53 4.20
C ILE A 11 -34.90 33.41 3.75
N LEU A 12 -33.98 33.61 4.70
CA LEU A 12 -32.57 33.28 4.53
C LEU A 12 -32.43 31.75 4.54
N TYR A 13 -32.32 31.15 3.36
CA TYR A 13 -31.88 29.77 3.20
C TYR A 13 -30.42 29.65 3.69
N PHE A 14 -30.25 29.14 4.90
CA PHE A 14 -28.95 28.73 5.42
C PHE A 14 -28.52 27.46 4.66
N PHE A 15 -27.76 27.63 3.57
CA PHE A 15 -27.03 26.52 2.97
C PHE A 15 -25.92 26.12 3.96
N ALA A 16 -26.18 25.10 4.78
CA ALA A 16 -25.14 24.43 5.54
C ALA A 16 -24.21 23.73 4.54
N SER A 17 -23.14 24.41 4.15
CA SER A 17 -22.02 23.81 3.43
C SER A 17 -21.36 22.80 4.36
N ASN A 18 -21.71 21.52 4.21
CA ASN A 18 -20.92 20.43 4.77
C ASN A 18 -19.58 20.44 4.04
N HIS A 19 -18.61 21.20 4.53
CA HIS A 19 -17.23 21.09 4.10
C HIS A 19 -16.73 19.72 4.55
N LEU A 20 -16.60 18.79 3.61
CA LEU A 20 -15.82 17.57 3.80
C LEU A 20 -14.36 18.01 3.96
N GLU A 21 -13.95 18.19 5.20
CA GLU A 21 -12.58 18.55 5.53
C GLU A 21 -11.71 17.30 5.36
N ALA A 22 -10.92 17.27 4.30
CA ALA A 22 -9.97 16.20 4.07
C ALA A 22 -8.93 16.22 5.21
N LYS A 23 -8.75 15.08 5.89
CA LYS A 23 -7.72 14.95 6.92
C LYS A 23 -6.35 15.29 6.30
N PRO A 24 -5.51 16.12 6.95
CA PRO A 24 -4.20 16.47 6.40
C PRO A 24 -3.37 15.20 6.18
N PRO A 25 -2.52 15.16 5.13
CA PRO A 25 -1.63 14.03 4.88
C PRO A 25 -0.81 13.70 6.12
N GLN A 26 -0.63 12.41 6.40
CA GLN A 26 0.22 11.99 7.50
C GLN A 26 1.68 12.42 7.21
N GLU A 27 2.30 13.10 8.17
CA GLU A 27 3.72 13.47 8.04
C GLU A 27 4.59 12.21 7.85
N ALA A 28 5.48 12.28 6.86
CA ALA A 28 6.40 11.20 6.58
C ALA A 28 7.40 11.01 7.74
N PRO A 29 7.65 9.77 8.19
CA PRO A 29 8.74 9.49 9.11
C PRO A 29 10.07 9.96 8.51
N LYS A 30 11.00 10.45 9.34
CA LYS A 30 12.35 10.88 8.91
C LYS A 30 13.14 9.83 8.10
N LYS A 31 12.73 8.56 8.15
CA LYS A 31 13.38 7.42 7.48
C LYS A 31 12.62 6.92 6.26
N TRP A 32 11.64 7.68 5.77
CA TRP A 32 10.97 7.40 4.51
C TRP A 32 11.92 7.72 3.33
N PRO A 33 12.26 6.75 2.47
CA PRO A 33 13.24 6.94 1.40
C PRO A 33 12.63 7.17 0.01
N CYS A 34 11.31 7.04 -0.14
CA CYS A 34 10.66 7.02 -1.44
C CYS A 34 10.30 8.44 -1.87
N ASP A 35 10.38 8.71 -3.18
CA ASP A 35 9.90 9.97 -3.78
C ASP A 35 8.38 10.12 -3.65
N GLN A 36 7.66 9.00 -3.56
CA GLN A 36 6.23 8.96 -3.34
C GLN A 36 5.87 9.48 -1.94
N VAL A 37 4.73 10.17 -1.84
CA VAL A 37 4.19 10.67 -0.56
C VAL A 37 3.97 9.51 0.41
N TYR A 38 4.30 9.73 1.68
CA TYR A 38 4.03 8.76 2.73
C TYR A 38 2.52 8.58 2.94
N ASN A 39 1.95 7.52 2.36
CA ASN A 39 0.55 7.18 2.50
C ASN A 39 0.35 5.69 2.83
N PRO A 40 0.54 5.28 4.11
CA PRO A 40 0.49 3.87 4.51
C PRO A 40 -0.92 3.28 4.50
N VAL A 41 -1.96 4.13 4.49
CA VAL A 41 -3.36 3.71 4.48
C VAL A 41 -3.87 3.67 3.04
N LEU A 42 -4.48 2.54 2.67
CA LEU A 42 -5.10 2.39 1.36
C LEU A 42 -6.49 3.05 1.39
N ASP A 43 -6.66 4.15 0.66
CA ASP A 43 -7.93 4.87 0.61
C ASP A 43 -8.96 4.06 -0.19
N LEU A 44 -10.03 3.62 0.50
CA LEU A 44 -11.12 2.88 -0.11
C LEU A 44 -11.85 3.72 -1.16
N ASN A 45 -12.07 5.01 -0.90
CA ASN A 45 -12.87 5.87 -1.77
C ASN A 45 -12.16 6.17 -3.09
N ALA A 46 -10.83 6.16 -3.08
CA ALA A 46 -10.02 6.31 -4.30
C ALA A 46 -10.08 5.07 -5.20
N ILE A 47 -10.41 3.89 -4.64
CA ILE A 47 -10.30 2.60 -5.33
C ILE A 47 -11.67 2.03 -5.69
N TRP A 48 -12.67 2.25 -4.85
CA TRP A 48 -13.97 1.59 -4.93
C TRP A 48 -15.10 2.58 -5.11
N GLN A 49 -15.86 2.41 -6.19
CA GLN A 49 -17.05 3.18 -6.52
C GLN A 49 -18.32 2.33 -6.44
N GLY A 50 -18.23 1.13 -5.87
CA GLY A 50 -19.37 0.23 -5.67
C GLY A 50 -20.09 0.46 -4.33
N PRO A 51 -21.03 -0.43 -3.98
CA PRO A 51 -21.75 -0.39 -2.70
C PRO A 51 -20.82 -0.48 -1.49
N ASP A 52 -21.31 -0.05 -0.33
CA ASP A 52 -20.57 -0.15 0.92
C ASP A 52 -20.16 -1.61 1.23
N ILE A 53 -18.95 -1.78 1.75
CA ILE A 53 -18.35 -3.08 2.03
C ILE A 53 -18.38 -3.46 3.52
N SER A 54 -18.92 -2.61 4.39
CA SER A 54 -18.77 -2.76 5.85
C SER A 54 -19.37 -4.07 6.37
N ASP A 55 -20.54 -4.46 5.85
CA ASP A 55 -21.21 -5.72 6.19
C ASP A 55 -20.44 -6.95 5.71
N PHE A 56 -19.72 -6.82 4.59
CA PHE A 56 -18.95 -7.90 3.98
C PHE A 56 -17.61 -8.14 4.68
N LYS A 57 -17.04 -7.13 5.37
CA LYS A 57 -15.76 -7.27 6.10
C LYS A 57 -15.81 -8.39 7.14
N ARG A 58 -16.98 -8.63 7.73
CA ARG A 58 -17.17 -9.65 8.78
C ARG A 58 -17.50 -11.04 8.25
N THR A 59 -17.76 -11.18 6.95
CA THR A 59 -18.39 -12.39 6.39
C THR A 59 -17.70 -12.95 5.16
N TRP A 60 -16.91 -12.17 4.40
CA TRP A 60 -16.30 -12.65 3.16
C TRP A 60 -15.42 -13.90 3.36
N TRP A 61 -14.74 -14.01 4.51
CA TRP A 61 -13.88 -15.13 4.87
C TRP A 61 -14.65 -16.40 5.27
N LYS A 62 -15.99 -16.37 5.27
CA LYS A 62 -16.83 -17.56 5.52
C LYS A 62 -17.17 -18.34 4.25
N ASP A 63 -16.77 -17.83 3.09
CA ASP A 63 -16.99 -18.49 1.80
C ASP A 63 -15.66 -18.94 1.20
N ASP A 64 -15.45 -20.25 1.17
CA ASP A 64 -14.22 -20.86 0.65
C ASP A 64 -13.95 -20.50 -0.81
N ASN A 65 -14.98 -20.30 -1.64
CA ASN A 65 -14.81 -19.88 -3.03
C ASN A 65 -14.31 -18.44 -3.13
N VAL A 66 -14.80 -17.56 -2.24
CA VAL A 66 -14.31 -16.18 -2.15
C VAL A 66 -12.86 -16.20 -1.66
N ILE A 67 -12.54 -16.96 -0.62
CA ILE A 67 -11.18 -17.08 -0.08
C ILE A 67 -10.20 -17.56 -1.15
N ASP A 68 -10.54 -18.62 -1.88
CA ASP A 68 -9.70 -19.15 -2.96
C ASP A 68 -9.45 -18.09 -4.05
N ALA A 69 -10.49 -17.40 -4.50
CA ALA A 69 -10.37 -16.33 -5.49
C ALA A 69 -9.51 -15.15 -4.98
N VAL A 70 -9.76 -14.68 -3.76
CA VAL A 70 -8.94 -13.63 -3.11
C VAL A 70 -7.47 -14.05 -3.04
N ASN A 71 -7.20 -15.31 -2.68
CA ASN A 71 -5.84 -15.81 -2.57
C ASN A 71 -5.11 -15.85 -3.91
N LYS A 72 -5.77 -16.33 -4.97
CA LYS A 72 -5.23 -16.33 -6.33
C LYS A 72 -4.96 -14.92 -6.84
N LEU A 73 -5.96 -14.04 -6.73
CA LEU A 73 -5.89 -12.65 -7.23
C LEU A 73 -4.90 -11.76 -6.45
N SER A 74 -4.57 -12.13 -5.23
CA SER A 74 -3.56 -11.43 -4.41
C SER A 74 -2.13 -11.84 -4.73
N ASN A 75 -1.90 -12.73 -5.69
CA ASN A 75 -0.56 -13.11 -6.09
C ASN A 75 0.13 -11.92 -6.82
N PRO A 76 1.26 -11.40 -6.30
CA PRO A 76 1.90 -10.21 -6.85
C PRO A 76 2.49 -10.40 -8.26
N ILE A 77 2.72 -11.64 -8.71
CA ILE A 77 3.22 -11.94 -10.06
C ILE A 77 2.11 -12.29 -11.06
N LEU A 78 0.83 -12.27 -10.64
CA LEU A 78 -0.30 -12.50 -11.53
C LEU A 78 -0.43 -11.34 -12.51
N SER A 79 -0.54 -11.63 -13.80
CA SER A 79 -0.79 -10.63 -14.84
C SER A 79 -2.18 -9.99 -14.67
N GLU A 80 -2.37 -8.80 -15.23
CA GLU A 80 -3.69 -8.15 -15.23
C GLU A 80 -4.69 -8.99 -16.02
N GLU A 81 -4.29 -9.52 -17.18
CA GLU A 81 -5.12 -10.33 -18.06
C GLU A 81 -5.63 -11.60 -17.38
N ASP A 82 -4.76 -12.34 -16.66
CA ASP A 82 -5.17 -13.55 -15.96
C ASP A 82 -5.97 -13.22 -14.69
N GLY A 83 -5.67 -12.10 -14.03
CA GLY A 83 -6.51 -11.59 -12.94
C GLY A 83 -7.92 -11.25 -13.39
N ILE A 84 -8.06 -10.60 -14.56
CA ILE A 84 -9.36 -10.32 -15.18
C ILE A 84 -10.09 -11.65 -15.42
N LYS A 85 -9.47 -12.63 -16.09
CA LYS A 85 -10.11 -13.94 -16.33
C LYS A 85 -10.59 -14.62 -15.04
N ILE A 86 -9.80 -14.59 -13.98
CA ILE A 86 -10.19 -15.16 -12.68
C ILE A 86 -11.44 -14.46 -12.12
N ILE A 87 -11.53 -13.13 -12.21
CA ILE A 87 -12.71 -12.38 -11.78
C ILE A 87 -13.93 -12.75 -12.63
N GLU A 88 -13.76 -12.83 -13.96
CA GLU A 88 -14.85 -13.21 -14.88
C GLU A 88 -15.37 -14.61 -14.60
N ASP A 89 -14.46 -15.58 -14.43
CA ASP A 89 -14.82 -16.96 -14.16
C ASP A 89 -15.45 -17.12 -12.77
N PHE A 90 -14.97 -16.35 -11.79
CA PHE A 90 -15.64 -16.26 -10.49
C PHE A 90 -17.06 -15.72 -10.64
N ALA A 91 -17.26 -14.63 -11.39
CA ALA A 91 -18.58 -14.05 -11.61
C ALA A 91 -19.53 -15.04 -12.33
N LYS A 92 -19.05 -15.72 -13.39
CA LYS A 92 -19.84 -16.70 -14.17
C LYS A 92 -20.37 -17.85 -13.33
N LYS A 93 -19.62 -18.34 -12.33
CA LYS A 93 -20.08 -19.39 -11.40
C LYS A 93 -21.39 -19.03 -10.70
N TYR A 94 -21.64 -17.74 -10.48
CA TYR A 94 -22.84 -17.23 -9.81
C TYR A 94 -23.90 -16.68 -10.78
N THR A 95 -23.67 -16.76 -12.10
CA THR A 95 -24.68 -16.52 -13.14
C THR A 95 -25.21 -17.83 -13.73
N PHE A 96 -24.30 -18.77 -14.02
CA PHE A 96 -24.56 -19.89 -14.92
C PHE A 96 -25.29 -21.06 -14.24
N MET A 97 -25.26 -21.14 -12.91
CA MET A 97 -25.96 -22.19 -12.17
C MET A 97 -27.42 -21.82 -11.88
N GLY A 98 -28.13 -21.32 -12.89
CA GLY A 98 -29.59 -21.38 -13.14
C GLY A 98 -30.63 -21.02 -12.06
N LEU A 99 -30.29 -20.78 -10.80
CA LEU A 99 -31.26 -20.69 -9.69
C LEU A 99 -30.96 -19.59 -8.67
N ILE A 100 -29.88 -18.81 -8.83
CA ILE A 100 -29.54 -17.77 -7.85
C ILE A 100 -29.92 -16.36 -8.35
N LYS A 101 -30.71 -15.65 -7.53
CA LYS A 101 -31.15 -14.27 -7.77
C LYS A 101 -29.92 -13.37 -8.04
N LYS A 102 -30.01 -12.40 -8.95
CA LYS A 102 -28.97 -11.37 -9.24
C LYS A 102 -28.33 -10.77 -7.96
N GLY A 103 -29.07 -10.70 -6.86
CA GLY A 103 -28.55 -10.32 -5.53
C GLY A 103 -27.37 -11.18 -5.06
N SER A 104 -27.38 -12.50 -5.24
CA SER A 104 -26.27 -13.34 -4.79
C SER A 104 -24.98 -13.08 -5.55
N GLN A 105 -25.04 -12.86 -6.87
CA GLN A 105 -23.84 -12.56 -7.64
C GLN A 105 -23.24 -11.24 -7.17
N LYS A 106 -24.08 -10.20 -7.03
CA LYS A 106 -23.63 -8.91 -6.49
C LYS A 106 -22.97 -9.06 -5.14
N ASP A 107 -23.61 -9.80 -4.21
CA ASP A 107 -23.05 -10.05 -2.87
C ASP A 107 -21.72 -10.80 -2.93
N LYS A 108 -21.55 -11.78 -3.84
CA LYS A 108 -20.28 -12.48 -4.04
C LYS A 108 -19.19 -11.58 -4.63
N MET A 109 -19.55 -10.70 -5.55
CA MET A 109 -18.62 -9.74 -6.14
C MET A 109 -18.17 -8.68 -5.11
N ILE A 110 -19.09 -8.18 -4.28
CA ILE A 110 -18.74 -7.28 -3.16
C ILE A 110 -17.89 -8.01 -2.12
N SER A 111 -18.22 -9.27 -1.78
CA SER A 111 -17.40 -10.11 -0.89
C SER A 111 -15.98 -10.31 -1.42
N LEU A 112 -15.85 -10.58 -2.73
CA LEU A 112 -14.56 -10.73 -3.40
C LEU A 112 -13.72 -9.46 -3.28
N PHE A 113 -14.29 -8.31 -3.66
CA PHE A 113 -13.59 -7.04 -3.53
C PHE A 113 -13.22 -6.74 -2.06
N THR A 114 -14.12 -7.02 -1.13
CA THR A 114 -13.86 -6.80 0.31
C THR A 114 -12.64 -7.58 0.79
N GLY A 115 -12.53 -8.87 0.44
CA GLY A 115 -11.37 -9.68 0.79
C GLY A 115 -10.08 -9.21 0.12
N LEU A 116 -10.15 -8.76 -1.14
CA LEU A 116 -9.01 -8.18 -1.85
C LEU A 116 -8.55 -6.87 -1.19
N TYR A 117 -9.47 -5.99 -0.86
CA TYR A 117 -9.19 -4.71 -0.20
C TYR A 117 -8.57 -4.91 1.18
N GLU A 118 -9.09 -5.84 2.01
CA GLU A 118 -8.50 -6.12 3.32
C GLU A 118 -7.07 -6.68 3.19
N LYS A 119 -6.85 -7.61 2.25
CA LYS A 119 -5.51 -8.19 2.03
C LYS A 119 -4.53 -7.17 1.46
N ALA A 120 -4.96 -6.32 0.53
CA ALA A 120 -4.17 -5.22 -0.01
C ALA A 120 -3.84 -4.17 1.08
N SER A 121 -4.82 -3.78 1.89
CA SER A 121 -4.63 -2.83 3.00
C SER A 121 -3.60 -3.34 4.01
N GLN A 122 -3.70 -4.61 4.42
CA GLN A 122 -2.73 -5.23 5.32
C GLN A 122 -1.33 -5.33 4.68
N LYS A 123 -1.25 -5.67 3.39
CA LYS A 123 0.01 -5.76 2.65
C LYS A 123 0.67 -4.38 2.52
N ARG A 124 -0.09 -3.33 2.22
CA ARG A 124 0.41 -1.95 2.12
C ARG A 124 1.02 -1.50 3.44
N SER A 125 0.31 -1.66 4.56
CA SER A 125 0.84 -1.34 5.89
C SER A 125 2.18 -2.04 6.15
N LYS A 126 2.26 -3.34 5.85
CA LYS A 126 3.50 -4.13 6.02
C LYS A 126 4.62 -3.69 5.07
N GLN A 127 4.32 -3.31 3.83
CA GLN A 127 5.31 -2.80 2.89
C GLN A 127 5.90 -1.48 3.40
N TYR A 128 5.05 -0.55 3.85
CA TYR A 128 5.48 0.74 4.41
C TYR A 128 6.37 0.56 5.65
N GLU A 129 5.98 -0.32 6.58
CA GLU A 129 6.85 -0.68 7.71
C GLU A 129 8.17 -1.32 7.25
N GLY A 130 8.11 -2.19 6.25
CA GLY A 130 9.26 -2.86 5.66
C GLY A 130 10.26 -1.88 5.04
N ILE A 131 9.77 -0.89 4.32
CA ILE A 131 10.53 0.21 3.72
C ILE A 131 11.28 0.98 4.81
N ILE A 132 10.60 1.37 5.89
CA ILE A 132 11.24 2.09 7.01
C ILE A 132 12.33 1.21 7.66
N LYS A 133 12.01 -0.06 7.95
CA LYS A 133 12.97 -1.03 8.51
C LYS A 133 14.16 -1.25 7.58
N PHE A 134 13.95 -1.20 6.27
CA PHE A 134 15.01 -1.32 5.27
C PHE A 134 16.04 -0.19 5.37
N VAL A 135 15.56 1.06 5.49
CA VAL A 135 16.41 2.26 5.66
C VAL A 135 17.12 2.26 7.01
N VAL A 136 16.42 1.92 8.09
CA VAL A 136 17.02 1.82 9.44
C VAL A 136 18.18 0.81 9.44
N ARG A 137 18.07 -0.30 8.71
CA ARG A 137 19.18 -1.25 8.55
C ARG A 137 20.33 -0.68 7.73
N GLN A 138 20.07 0.19 6.75
CA GLN A 138 21.13 0.87 5.99
C GLN A 138 21.96 1.79 6.89
N ASP A 139 21.34 2.45 7.87
CA ASP A 139 22.06 3.28 8.83
C ASP A 139 23.07 2.49 9.67
N VAL A 140 22.73 1.25 10.06
CA VAL A 140 23.65 0.38 10.80
C VAL A 140 24.86 0.01 9.94
N ILE A 141 24.65 -0.31 8.67
CA ILE A 141 25.72 -0.59 7.71
C ILE A 141 26.60 0.65 7.52
N ARG A 142 25.99 1.83 7.34
CA ARG A 142 26.70 3.11 7.21
C ARG A 142 27.56 3.43 8.44
N LYS A 143 27.05 3.21 9.66
CA LYS A 143 27.83 3.36 10.89
C LYS A 143 29.03 2.41 10.90
N THR A 144 28.83 1.15 10.50
CA THR A 144 29.89 0.14 10.44
C THR A 144 30.98 0.52 9.43
N ILE A 145 30.60 1.07 8.26
CA ILE A 145 31.55 1.64 7.28
C ILE A 145 32.35 2.79 7.92
N GLY A 146 31.68 3.71 8.61
CA GLY A 146 32.31 4.85 9.28
C GLY A 146 33.32 4.43 10.36
N GLU A 147 32.97 3.45 11.18
CA GLU A 147 33.84 2.84 12.19
C GLU A 147 35.06 2.19 11.55
N ALA A 148 34.87 1.27 10.59
CA ALA A 148 35.98 0.60 9.90
C ALA A 148 36.91 1.60 9.20
N SER A 149 36.34 2.65 8.60
CA SER A 149 37.11 3.75 7.99
C SER A 149 37.92 4.54 9.04
N LYS A 150 37.35 4.78 10.23
CA LYS A 150 38.04 5.43 11.34
C LYS A 150 39.19 4.57 11.88
N ASP A 151 38.95 3.28 12.07
CA ASP A 151 39.96 2.31 12.56
C ASP A 151 41.17 2.29 11.62
N LEU A 152 40.93 2.13 10.30
CA LEU A 152 42.00 2.15 9.30
C LEU A 152 42.78 3.46 9.29
N ARG A 153 42.12 4.61 9.50
CA ARG A 153 42.83 5.89 9.63
C ARG A 153 43.72 5.93 10.88
N SER A 154 43.27 5.38 12.01
CA SER A 154 44.07 5.30 13.24
C SER A 154 45.29 4.40 13.04
N PHE A 155 45.07 3.18 12.54
CA PHE A 155 46.14 2.21 12.31
C PHE A 155 47.21 2.72 11.34
N ARG A 156 46.82 3.49 10.31
CA ARG A 156 47.78 4.15 9.41
C ARG A 156 48.62 5.22 10.12
N LYS A 157 48.02 6.02 11.00
CA LYS A 157 48.74 7.03 11.79
C LYS A 157 49.72 6.41 12.78
N GLU A 158 49.35 5.26 13.34
CA GLU A 158 50.17 4.48 14.27
C GLU A 158 51.28 3.65 13.56
N GLY A 159 51.35 3.68 12.23
CA GLY A 159 52.34 2.91 11.47
C GLY A 159 52.12 1.39 11.52
N MET A 160 50.89 0.94 11.80
CA MET A 160 50.55 -0.48 11.88
C MET A 160 50.78 -1.20 10.55
N ASP A 161 51.41 -2.38 10.59
CA ASP A 161 51.59 -3.24 9.41
C ASP A 161 50.22 -3.63 8.82
N LYS A 162 50.09 -3.51 7.49
CA LYS A 162 48.90 -3.91 6.74
C LYS A 162 48.60 -5.41 6.86
N LYS A 163 49.60 -6.24 7.17
CA LYS A 163 49.43 -7.68 7.44
C LYS A 163 48.91 -7.96 8.85
N ASN A 164 48.86 -6.95 9.73
CA ASN A 164 48.30 -7.11 11.06
C ASN A 164 46.81 -7.53 10.97
N VAL A 165 46.42 -8.51 11.78
CA VAL A 165 45.05 -9.06 11.80
C VAL A 165 43.99 -7.96 12.00
N LYS A 166 44.25 -6.97 12.86
CA LYS A 166 43.31 -5.84 13.09
C LYS A 166 43.14 -4.98 11.84
N TYR A 167 44.23 -4.72 11.11
CA TYR A 167 44.21 -3.95 9.87
C TYR A 167 43.41 -4.69 8.79
N VAL A 168 43.72 -5.97 8.55
CA VAL A 168 43.04 -6.80 7.54
C VAL A 168 41.55 -6.93 7.84
N ASN A 169 41.17 -7.09 9.12
CA ASN A 169 39.78 -7.18 9.52
C ASN A 169 39.03 -5.85 9.30
N ALA A 170 39.63 -4.71 9.62
CA ALA A 170 39.03 -3.40 9.38
C ALA A 170 38.87 -3.12 7.88
N GLU A 171 39.86 -3.48 7.05
CA GLU A 171 39.80 -3.36 5.60
C GLU A 171 38.70 -4.25 5.00
N SER A 172 38.61 -5.50 5.46
CA SER A 172 37.58 -6.43 5.02
C SER A 172 36.18 -5.96 5.42
N ARG A 173 36.01 -5.47 6.66
CA ARG A 173 34.75 -4.87 7.13
C ARG A 173 34.35 -3.68 6.26
N LEU A 174 35.27 -2.77 5.97
CA LEU A 174 35.01 -1.61 5.13
C LEU A 174 34.57 -2.05 3.72
N LYS A 175 35.38 -2.87 3.04
CA LYS A 175 35.11 -3.33 1.67
C LYS A 175 33.79 -4.10 1.57
N TRP A 176 33.51 -4.98 2.52
CA TRP A 176 32.28 -5.77 2.55
C TRP A 176 31.06 -4.88 2.74
N ASN A 177 31.06 -4.04 3.78
CA ASN A 177 29.89 -3.23 4.11
C ASN A 177 29.61 -2.16 3.05
N THR A 178 30.64 -1.53 2.46
CA THR A 178 30.43 -0.59 1.34
C THR A 178 29.73 -1.26 0.18
N ARG A 179 30.18 -2.45 -0.24
CA ARG A 179 29.53 -3.19 -1.34
C ARG A 179 28.07 -3.53 -1.02
N VAL A 180 27.80 -3.99 0.19
CA VAL A 180 26.42 -4.32 0.62
C VAL A 180 25.56 -3.05 0.63
N PHE A 181 26.08 -1.94 1.16
CA PHE A 181 25.38 -0.66 1.18
C PHE A 181 25.04 -0.18 -0.23
N ASP A 182 26.00 -0.22 -1.17
CA ASP A 182 25.78 0.20 -2.55
C ASP A 182 24.73 -0.67 -3.26
N GLN A 183 24.81 -2.00 -3.06
CA GLN A 183 23.81 -2.93 -3.60
C GLN A 183 22.41 -2.63 -3.07
N ARG A 184 22.28 -2.40 -1.77
CA ARG A 184 20.99 -2.12 -1.15
C ARG A 184 20.46 -0.73 -1.50
N THR A 185 21.33 0.25 -1.68
CA THR A 185 20.92 1.58 -2.14
C THR A 185 20.20 1.48 -3.49
N ARG A 186 20.72 0.67 -4.43
CA ARG A 186 20.05 0.39 -5.72
C ARG A 186 18.70 -0.35 -5.59
N LEU A 187 18.50 -1.11 -4.52
CA LEU A 187 17.23 -1.80 -4.27
C LEU A 187 16.14 -0.89 -3.70
N THR A 188 16.48 0.31 -3.26
CA THR A 188 15.53 1.24 -2.65
C THR A 188 14.37 1.58 -3.60
N GLU A 189 14.69 1.80 -4.87
CA GLU A 189 13.70 2.10 -5.92
C GLU A 189 12.66 0.98 -6.04
N TYR A 190 13.09 -0.26 -6.28
CA TYR A 190 12.17 -1.41 -6.36
C TYR A 190 11.32 -1.61 -5.10
N VAL A 191 11.92 -1.40 -3.92
CA VAL A 191 11.21 -1.49 -2.64
C VAL A 191 10.14 -0.41 -2.51
N CYS A 192 10.35 0.76 -3.12
CA CYS A 192 9.39 1.86 -3.19
C CYS A 192 8.31 1.69 -4.27
N GLU A 193 8.58 0.90 -5.32
CA GLU A 193 7.59 0.59 -6.37
C GLU A 193 6.56 -0.47 -5.93
N GLU A 194 6.95 -1.38 -5.03
CA GLU A 194 6.10 -2.46 -4.52
C GLU A 194 4.70 -2.03 -4.03
N PRO A 195 4.54 -0.95 -3.23
CA PRO A 195 3.22 -0.43 -2.87
C PRO A 195 2.43 0.15 -4.06
N VAL A 196 3.12 0.70 -5.06
CA VAL A 196 2.50 1.28 -6.27
C VAL A 196 1.88 0.17 -7.10
N PHE A 197 2.61 -0.92 -7.35
CA PHE A 197 2.07 -2.08 -8.07
C PHE A 197 0.91 -2.74 -7.33
N LEU A 198 0.94 -2.77 -6.00
CA LEU A 198 -0.20 -3.25 -5.20
C LEU A 198 -1.45 -2.38 -5.41
N GLU A 199 -1.30 -1.06 -5.44
CA GLU A 199 -2.39 -0.11 -5.65
C GLU A 199 -2.97 -0.18 -7.06
N GLN A 200 -2.11 -0.27 -8.08
CA GLN A 200 -2.53 -0.50 -9.47
C GLN A 200 -3.32 -1.81 -9.60
N ARG A 201 -2.85 -2.88 -8.94
CA ARG A 201 -3.50 -4.20 -8.94
C ARG A 201 -4.91 -4.13 -8.36
N ILE A 202 -5.06 -3.63 -7.13
CA ILE A 202 -6.40 -3.52 -6.53
C ILE A 202 -7.29 -2.57 -7.32
N GLY A 203 -6.73 -1.56 -7.98
CA GLY A 203 -7.43 -0.61 -8.84
C GLY A 203 -8.09 -1.27 -10.07
N TYR A 204 -7.36 -2.09 -10.84
CA TYR A 204 -7.99 -2.79 -11.97
C TYR A 204 -8.99 -3.85 -11.48
N GLN A 205 -8.68 -4.54 -10.38
CA GLN A 205 -9.56 -5.54 -9.78
C GLN A 205 -10.89 -4.90 -9.36
N ALA A 206 -10.85 -3.73 -8.70
CA ALA A 206 -12.03 -2.97 -8.33
C ALA A 206 -12.89 -2.63 -9.55
N ARG A 207 -12.29 -2.03 -10.59
CA ARG A 207 -13.00 -1.68 -11.83
C ARG A 207 -13.66 -2.90 -12.46
N LYS A 208 -12.93 -4.00 -12.59
CA LYS A 208 -13.46 -5.23 -13.21
C LYS A 208 -14.60 -5.85 -12.39
N ILE A 209 -14.52 -5.78 -11.06
CA ILE A 209 -15.59 -6.28 -10.19
C ILE A 209 -16.84 -5.39 -10.32
N ILE A 210 -16.67 -4.06 -10.43
CA ILE A 210 -17.78 -3.10 -10.61
C ILE A 210 -18.60 -3.40 -11.87
N ASP A 211 -17.98 -3.87 -12.95
CA ASP A 211 -18.69 -4.27 -14.17
C ASP A 211 -19.82 -5.29 -13.92
N TYR A 212 -19.72 -6.08 -12.84
CA TYR A 212 -20.72 -7.07 -12.43
C TYR A 212 -21.73 -6.57 -11.39
N LEU A 213 -21.59 -5.34 -10.92
CA LEU A 213 -22.50 -4.73 -9.94
C LEU A 213 -23.57 -3.85 -10.57
N ASN A 214 -23.37 -3.46 -11.83
CA ASN A 214 -24.30 -2.66 -12.62
C ASN A 214 -25.47 -3.54 -13.15
#